data_AF-A0A0J9XAB8-F1
#
_entry.id   AF-A0A0J9XAB8-F1
#
_cell.length_a   1.000
_cell.length_b   1.000
_cell.length_c   1.000
_cell.angle_alpha   90.00
_cell.angle_beta   90.00
_cell.angle_gamma   90.00
#
_symmetry.space_group_name_H-M   'P 1'
#
loop_
_entity.id
_entity.type
_entity.pdbx_description
1 polymer ?
#
loop_
_entity_poly.entity_id
_entity_poly.type
_entity_poly.pdbx_seq_one_letter_code
_entity_poly.pdbx_strand_id
1 'polypeptide(L)' 'MAGHGHGPHPFIRDEAIESFYHMRENLSTNFRYTKAAGRYAFLALGVVPGLLLFGAYKFAGQLDFVAKRRNESVWRQH' A
#
# COMPACT_ATOMS: atom_id res chain seq x y z
N MET A 1 21.85 -31.20 -14.23
CA MET A 1 21.94 -30.00 -15.08
C MET A 1 23.41 -29.66 -15.25
N ALA A 2 24.05 -30.11 -16.33
CA ALA A 2 25.46 -29.82 -16.61
C ALA A 2 25.54 -28.48 -17.36
N GLY A 3 25.83 -27.40 -16.63
CA GLY A 3 26.04 -26.07 -17.20
C GLY A 3 27.49 -25.88 -17.62
N HIS A 4 27.69 -25.63 -18.91
CA HIS A 4 28.97 -25.40 -19.55
C HIS A 4 29.42 -23.94 -19.32
N GLY A 5 30.68 -23.72 -18.92
CA GLY A 5 31.41 -22.46 -19.12
C GLY A 5 31.26 -21.39 -18.02
N HIS A 6 32.27 -21.29 -17.16
CA HIS A 6 32.58 -20.07 -16.40
C HIS A 6 33.09 -18.98 -17.36
N GLY A 7 32.20 -18.39 -18.16
CA GLY A 7 32.46 -17.12 -18.83
C GLY A 7 32.59 -15.98 -17.80
N PRO A 8 33.16 -14.81 -18.16
CA PRO A 8 33.23 -13.67 -17.25
C PRO A 8 31.84 -13.36 -16.74
N HIS A 9 31.63 -13.48 -15.42
CA HIS A 9 30.33 -13.24 -14.80
C HIS A 9 29.94 -11.78 -15.07
N PRO A 10 28.87 -11.50 -15.85
CA PRO A 10 28.50 -10.13 -16.21
C PRO A 10 27.91 -9.35 -15.03
N PHE A 11 27.68 -10.03 -13.91
CA PHE A 11 27.17 -9.47 -12.67
C PHE A 11 28.28 -9.41 -11.63
N ILE A 12 28.61 -8.20 -11.20
CA ILE A 12 29.38 -7.99 -9.97
C ILE A 12 28.44 -8.31 -8.82
N ARG A 13 28.68 -9.43 -8.14
CA ARG A 13 27.92 -9.78 -6.95
C ARG A 13 28.39 -8.90 -5.80
N ASP A 14 27.47 -8.10 -5.29
CA ASP A 14 27.68 -7.34 -4.06
C ASP A 14 26.98 -8.08 -2.92
N GLU A 15 27.76 -8.57 -1.98
CA GLU A 15 27.29 -9.32 -0.82
C GLU A 15 26.34 -8.50 0.06
N ALA A 16 26.53 -7.18 0.13
CA ALA A 16 25.62 -6.30 0.88
C ALA A 16 24.24 -6.22 0.21
N ILE A 17 24.20 -6.22 -1.13
CA ILE A 17 22.96 -6.22 -1.88
C ILE A 17 22.24 -7.57 -1.74
N GLU A 18 22.97 -8.68 -1.88
CA GLU A 18 22.40 -10.03 -1.72
C GLU A 18 21.82 -10.24 -0.31
N SER A 19 22.52 -9.79 0.75
CA SER A 19 22.03 -9.90 2.13
C SER A 19 20.78 -9.05 2.41
N PHE A 20 20.70 -7.84 1.83
CA PHE A 20 19.52 -6.99 1.91
C PHE A 20 18.31 -7.63 1.22
N TYR A 21 18.48 -8.19 0.02
CA TYR A 21 17.42 -8.92 -0.67
C TYR A 21 16.98 -10.13 0.14
N HIS A 22 17.92 -10.93 0.65
CA HIS A 22 17.61 -12.07 1.51
C HIS A 22 16.81 -11.67 2.76
N MET A 23 17.17 -10.57 3.42
CA MET A 23 16.40 -10.04 4.56
C MET A 23 14.98 -9.64 4.17
N ARG A 24 14.81 -8.97 3.02
CA ARG A 24 13.49 -8.52 2.55
C ARG A 24 12.59 -9.66 2.13
N GLU A 25 13.13 -10.63 1.42
CA GLU A 25 12.39 -11.82 0.98
C GLU A 25 11.92 -12.64 2.19
N ASN A 26 12.73 -12.72 3.23
CA ASN A 26 12.41 -13.45 4.47
C ASN A 26 11.73 -12.57 5.54
N LEU A 27 11.22 -11.39 5.18
CA LEU A 27 10.63 -10.47 6.15
C LEU A 27 9.37 -11.05 6.80
N SER A 28 8.55 -11.80 6.04
CA SER A 28 7.34 -12.45 6.56
C SER A 28 7.67 -13.56 7.57
N THR A 29 8.70 -14.37 7.28
CA THR A 29 9.17 -15.46 8.15
C THR A 29 9.71 -14.94 9.48
N ASN A 30 10.37 -13.78 9.46
CA ASN A 30 11.01 -13.19 10.64
C ASN A 30 10.17 -12.11 11.34
N PHE A 31 8.96 -11.82 10.83
CA PHE A 31 8.12 -10.77 11.37
C PHE A 31 7.61 -11.11 12.77
N ARG A 32 7.58 -10.11 13.66
CA ARG A 32 7.01 -10.23 15.01
C ARG A 32 6.07 -9.06 15.26
N TYR A 33 4.90 -9.37 15.83
CA TYR A 33 3.94 -8.35 16.27
C TYR A 33 4.48 -7.62 17.50
N THR A 34 5.14 -6.49 17.25
CA THR A 34 5.56 -5.54 18.29
C THR A 34 4.48 -4.49 18.52
N LYS A 35 4.61 -3.69 19.60
CA LYS A 35 3.72 -2.54 19.83
C LYS A 35 3.71 -1.56 18.65
N ALA A 36 4.86 -1.34 18.01
CA ALA A 36 4.96 -0.48 16.83
C ALA A 36 4.22 -1.10 15.64
N ALA A 37 4.49 -2.36 15.32
CA ALA A 37 3.85 -3.05 14.20
C ALA A 37 2.32 -3.16 14.38
N GLY A 38 1.85 -3.46 15.59
CA GLY A 38 0.43 -3.50 15.91
C GLY A 38 -0.28 -2.16 15.73
N ARG A 39 0.36 -1.04 16.08
CA ARG A 39 -0.18 0.31 15.82
C ARG A 39 -0.37 0.56 14.34
N TYR A 40 0.64 0.24 13.52
CA TYR A 40 0.54 0.42 12.07
C TYR A 40 -0.50 -0.50 11.44
N ALA A 41 -0.57 -1.77 11.86
CA ALA A 41 -1.60 -2.70 11.40
C ALA A 41 -3.01 -2.20 11.74
N PHE A 42 -3.24 -1.73 12.97
CA PHE A 42 -4.52 -1.17 13.39
C PHE A 42 -4.91 0.08 12.60
N LEU A 43 -3.96 0.99 12.36
CA LEU A 43 -4.22 2.19 11.56
C LEU A 43 -4.56 1.82 10.11
N ALA A 44 -3.74 0.98 9.48
CA ALA A 44 -3.86 0.64 8.08
C ALA A 44 -5.08 -0.22 7.77
N LEU A 45 -5.43 -1.16 8.64
CA LEU A 45 -6.54 -2.10 8.41
C LEU A 45 -7.84 -1.69 9.09
N GLY A 46 -7.78 -0.90 10.16
CA GLY A 46 -8.96 -0.45 10.91
C GLY A 46 -9.31 0.99 10.63
N VAL A 47 -8.43 1.91 11.05
CA VAL A 47 -8.75 3.35 11.06
C VAL A 47 -8.92 3.90 9.65
N VAL A 48 -7.99 3.64 8.74
CA VAL A 48 -8.04 4.19 7.37
C VAL A 48 -9.28 3.68 6.62
N PRO A 49 -9.56 2.36 6.55
CA PRO A 49 -10.77 1.87 5.90
C PRO A 49 -12.05 2.36 6.61
N GLY A 50 -12.05 2.44 7.94
CA GLY A 50 -13.19 2.93 8.71
C GLY A 50 -13.54 4.38 8.40
N LEU A 51 -12.54 5.27 8.31
CA LEU A 51 -12.75 6.66 7.94
C LEU A 51 -13.24 6.81 6.49
N LEU A 52 -12.68 6.01 5.56
CA LEU A 52 -13.11 6.01 4.17
C LEU A 52 -14.56 5.55 4.03
N LEU A 53 -14.94 4.46 4.69
CA LEU A 53 -16.31 3.97 4.69
C LEU A 53 -17.28 4.97 5.33
N PHE A 54 -16.90 5.56 6.46
CA PHE A 54 -17.72 6.59 7.10
C PHE A 54 -17.95 7.79 6.16
N GLY A 55 -16.89 8.29 5.52
CA GLY A 55 -17.01 9.35 4.52
C GLY A 55 -17.90 8.93 3.35
N ALA A 56 -17.70 7.73 2.81
CA ALA A 56 -18.52 7.20 1.73
C ALA A 56 -20.00 7.15 2.14
N TYR A 57 -20.36 6.56 3.28
CA TYR A 57 -21.75 6.49 3.72
C TYR A 57 -22.37 7.85 4.02
N LYS A 58 -21.60 8.76 4.64
CA LYS A 58 -22.12 10.07 5.02
C LYS A 58 -22.33 10.98 3.82
N PHE A 59 -21.44 10.94 2.83
CA PHE A 59 -21.44 11.87 1.69
C PHE A 59 -21.93 11.24 0.37
N ALA A 60 -22.17 9.93 0.34
CA ALA A 60 -22.73 9.26 -0.83
C ALA A 60 -24.06 9.90 -1.24
N GLY A 61 -24.17 10.27 -2.51
CA GLY A 61 -25.38 10.85 -3.08
C GLY A 61 -25.69 12.28 -2.62
N GLN A 62 -24.85 12.90 -1.78
CA GLN A 62 -25.00 14.30 -1.38
C GLN A 62 -24.46 15.28 -2.41
N LEU A 63 -23.60 14.82 -3.31
CA LEU A 63 -22.99 15.63 -4.35
C LEU A 63 -23.58 15.27 -5.71
N ASP A 64 -24.05 16.29 -6.43
CA ASP A 64 -24.54 16.17 -7.79
C ASP A 64 -23.92 17.25 -8.66
N PHE A 65 -22.94 16.85 -9.47
CA PHE A 65 -22.19 17.75 -10.34
C PHE A 65 -22.71 17.75 -11.78
N VAL A 66 -23.73 16.94 -12.09
CA VAL A 66 -24.18 16.78 -13.47
C VAL A 66 -24.94 18.02 -13.91
N ALA A 67 -24.49 18.63 -15.02
CA ALA A 67 -25.13 19.78 -15.68
C ALA A 67 -25.35 21.04 -14.80
N LYS A 68 -24.58 21.21 -13.71
CA LYS A 68 -24.65 22.40 -12.85
C LYS A 68 -24.14 23.66 -13.56
N ARG A 69 -24.86 24.77 -13.45
CA ARG A 69 -24.45 26.08 -14.00
C ARG A 69 -23.50 26.80 -13.05
N ARG A 70 -22.81 27.84 -13.56
CA ARG A 70 -21.95 28.71 -12.75
C ARG A 70 -22.80 29.35 -11.63
N ASN A 71 -22.35 29.19 -10.39
CA ASN A 71 -23.01 29.62 -9.14
C ASN A 71 -24.17 28.74 -8.64
N GLU A 72 -24.41 27.55 -9.21
CA GLU A 72 -25.36 26.58 -8.64
C GLU A 72 -24.70 25.69 -7.57
N SER A 73 -25.45 25.35 -6.52
CA SER A 73 -24.98 24.44 -5.47
C SER A 73 -24.79 23.03 -6.02
N VAL A 74 -23.62 22.46 -5.75
CA VAL A 74 -23.27 21.06 -6.03
C VAL A 74 -23.84 20.08 -5.01
N TRP A 75 -24.30 20.59 -3.86
CA TRP A 75 -24.96 19.79 -2.85
C TRP A 75 -26.41 19.54 -3.27
N ARG A 76 -26.83 18.28 -3.19
CA ARG A 76 -28.22 17.87 -3.42
C ARG A 76 -29.07 18.39 -2.26
N GLN A 77 -29.97 19.33 -2.56
CA GLN A 77 -30.94 19.85 -1.60
C GLN A 77 -32.10 18.85 -1.52
N HIS A 78 -32.44 18.42 -0.30
CA HIS A 78 -33.58 17.55 -0.02
C HIS A 78 -34.91 18.30 -0.16
#